data_AF-A0A919KS18-F1
#
_entry.id   AF-A0A919KS18-F1
#
_cell.length_a   1.000
_cell.length_b   1.000
_cell.length_c   1.000
_cell.angle_alpha   90.00
_cell.angle_beta   90.00
_cell.angle_gamma   90.00
#
_symmetry.space_group_name_H-M   'P 1'
#
loop_
_entity.id
_entity.type
_entity.pdbx_description
1 polymer ?
#
loop_
_entity_poly.entity_id
_entity_poly.type
_entity_poly.pdbx_seq_one_letter_code
_entity_poly.pdbx_strand_id
1 'polypeptide(L)'
;MNLDFSAEPLFSWYVVLLCISGIAMVAIGAVNFGALSIGWRIFNAVAGVGFLGYGIYLGFIFEGGEYLLFFKAFILPGVLIFNFVRSLASRGNTPAPQPFQPAQADVPAQPFQPDGAAQPAPAQQPAPGNQAG
;
A
#
# COMPACT_ATOMS: atom_id res chain seq x y z
N MET A 1 -17.50 -32.25 -0.95
CA MET A 1 -16.91 -30.93 -1.23
C MET A 1 -17.90 -30.18 -2.08
N ASN A 2 -18.31 -28.97 -1.69
CA ASN A 2 -19.38 -28.23 -2.38
C ASN A 2 -18.90 -27.38 -3.55
N LEU A 3 -17.60 -27.43 -3.83
CA LEU A 3 -17.03 -26.79 -5.01
C LEU A 3 -17.25 -27.68 -6.23
N ASP A 4 -18.35 -27.46 -6.93
CA ASP A 4 -18.62 -28.02 -8.25
C ASP A 4 -18.63 -26.90 -9.30
N PHE A 5 -17.52 -26.79 -10.03
CA PHE A 5 -17.35 -25.78 -11.07
C PHE A 5 -18.15 -26.08 -12.35
N SER A 6 -18.69 -27.29 -12.48
CA SER A 6 -19.46 -27.72 -13.65
C SER A 6 -20.96 -27.55 -13.41
N ALA A 7 -21.44 -27.89 -12.20
CA ALA A 7 -22.84 -27.74 -11.82
C ALA A 7 -23.16 -26.33 -11.31
N GLU A 8 -22.29 -25.75 -10.48
CA GLU A 8 -22.50 -24.45 -9.83
C GLU A 8 -21.26 -23.52 -9.94
N PRO A 9 -20.92 -23.09 -11.17
CA PRO A 9 -19.72 -22.29 -11.43
C PRO A 9 -19.70 -20.97 -10.64
N LEU A 10 -20.85 -20.28 -10.53
CA LEU A 10 -20.94 -19.00 -9.81
C LEU A 10 -20.69 -19.15 -8.30
N PHE A 11 -21.28 -20.16 -7.67
CA PHE A 11 -21.07 -20.45 -6.26
C PHE A 11 -19.61 -20.82 -6.00
N SER A 12 -19.06 -21.70 -6.83
CA SER A 12 -17.67 -22.15 -6.67
C SER A 12 -16.68 -21.00 -6.85
N TRP A 13 -16.89 -20.11 -7.82
CA TRP A 13 -16.06 -18.90 -7.98
C TRP A 13 -16.22 -17.91 -6.83
N TYR A 14 -17.44 -17.73 -6.32
CA TYR A 14 -17.69 -16.92 -5.15
C TYR A 14 -16.86 -17.41 -3.96
N VAL A 15 -16.90 -18.70 -3.64
CA VAL A 15 -16.14 -19.28 -2.52
C VAL A 15 -14.63 -19.11 -2.71
N VAL A 16 -14.12 -19.33 -3.92
CA VAL A 16 -12.69 -19.14 -4.24
C VAL A 16 -12.27 -17.67 -4.03
N LEU A 17 -13.03 -16.72 -4.56
CA LEU A 17 -12.76 -15.29 -4.39
C LEU A 17 -12.83 -14.88 -2.91
N LEU A 18 -13.75 -15.47 -2.16
CA LEU A 18 -13.93 -15.25 -0.72
C LEU A 18 -12.70 -15.72 0.07
N CYS A 19 -12.18 -16.91 -0.25
CA CYS A 19 -10.94 -17.42 0.35
C CYS A 19 -9.72 -16.59 -0.01
N ILE A 20 -9.53 -16.23 -1.29
CA ILE A 20 -8.37 -15.42 -1.75
C ILE A 20 -8.39 -14.05 -1.08
N SER A 21 -9.55 -13.39 -1.03
CA SER A 21 -9.71 -12.10 -0.36
C SER A 21 -9.45 -12.20 1.14
N GLY A 22 -9.96 -13.24 1.80
CA GLY A 22 -9.69 -13.49 3.21
C GLY A 22 -8.21 -13.63 3.52
N ILE A 23 -7.49 -14.44 2.75
CA ILE A 23 -6.03 -14.63 2.89
C ILE A 23 -5.29 -13.30 2.69
N ALA A 24 -5.62 -12.54 1.65
CA ALA A 24 -4.98 -11.26 1.37
C ALA A 24 -5.18 -10.26 2.52
N MET A 25 -6.40 -10.16 3.06
CA MET A 25 -6.75 -9.27 4.18
C MET A 25 -6.02 -9.67 5.46
N VAL A 26 -5.94 -10.97 5.76
CA VAL A 26 -5.14 -11.48 6.90
C VAL A 26 -3.67 -11.14 6.71
N ALA A 27 -3.10 -11.34 5.52
CA ALA A 27 -1.71 -10.99 5.23
C ALA A 27 -1.43 -9.49 5.41
N ILE A 28 -2.33 -8.63 4.93
CA ILE A 28 -2.23 -7.16 5.09
C ILE A 28 -2.33 -6.75 6.56
N GLY A 29 -3.20 -7.37 7.35
CA GLY A 29 -3.32 -7.10 8.79
C GLY A 29 -2.09 -7.58 9.58
N ALA A 30 -1.60 -8.79 9.27
CA ALA A 30 -0.50 -9.43 9.96
C ALA A 30 0.84 -8.72 9.73
N VAL A 31 1.12 -8.28 8.50
CA VAL A 31 2.40 -7.66 8.16
C VAL A 31 2.37 -6.15 8.44
N ASN A 32 3.39 -5.65 9.15
CA ASN A 32 3.51 -4.22 9.43
C ASN A 32 4.22 -3.49 8.29
N PHE A 33 3.46 -3.02 7.30
CA PHE A 33 4.00 -2.24 6.17
C PHE A 33 4.24 -0.74 6.50
N GLY A 34 4.12 -0.34 7.77
CA GLY A 34 4.30 1.05 8.25
C GLY A 34 3.29 2.07 7.71
N ALA A 35 2.40 1.67 6.79
CA ALA A 35 1.40 2.50 6.14
C ALA A 35 0.06 2.54 6.88
N LEU A 36 -0.22 1.50 7.67
CA LEU A 36 -1.56 1.18 8.14
C LEU A 36 -1.63 1.30 9.65
N SER A 37 -2.54 2.15 10.15
CA SER A 37 -2.77 2.30 11.59
C SER A 37 -3.13 0.97 12.25
N ILE A 38 -2.84 0.83 13.54
CA ILE A 38 -3.10 -0.41 14.29
C ILE A 38 -4.58 -0.84 14.21
N GLY A 39 -5.52 0.12 14.28
CA GLY A 39 -6.95 -0.15 14.17
C GLY A 39 -7.33 -0.72 12.80
N TRP A 40 -6.78 -0.15 11.73
CA TRP A 40 -7.00 -0.66 10.38
C TRP A 40 -6.39 -2.06 10.18
N ARG A 41 -5.24 -2.36 10.80
CA ARG A 41 -4.65 -3.71 10.73
C ARG A 41 -5.52 -4.75 11.42
N ILE A 42 -6.01 -4.44 12.62
CA ILE A 42 -6.93 -5.32 13.35
C ILE A 42 -8.21 -5.52 12.53
N PHE A 43 -8.77 -4.46 11.96
CA PHE A 43 -9.95 -4.54 11.09
C PHE A 43 -9.72 -5.48 9.90
N ASN A 44 -8.58 -5.33 9.19
CA ASN A 44 -8.23 -6.19 8.05
C ASN A 44 -8.06 -7.65 8.49
N ALA A 45 -7.41 -7.91 9.62
CA ALA A 45 -7.24 -9.26 10.15
C ALA A 45 -8.58 -9.91 10.50
N VAL A 46 -9.45 -9.20 11.24
CA VAL A 46 -10.78 -9.71 11.64
C VAL A 46 -11.67 -9.95 10.43
N ALA A 47 -11.74 -8.98 9.51
CA ALA A 47 -12.51 -9.12 8.28
C ALA A 47 -11.96 -10.26 7.39
N GLY A 48 -10.63 -10.40 7.31
CA GLY A 48 -9.98 -11.46 6.56
C GLY A 48 -10.26 -12.86 7.14
N VAL A 49 -10.23 -13.00 8.47
CA VAL A 49 -10.61 -14.25 9.15
C VAL A 49 -12.10 -14.56 8.92
N GLY A 50 -12.97 -13.57 9.00
CA GLY A 50 -14.40 -13.75 8.71
C GLY A 50 -14.64 -14.23 7.28
N PHE A 51 -13.95 -13.66 6.31
CA PHE A 51 -14.01 -14.08 4.91
C PHE A 51 -13.45 -15.48 4.73
N LEU A 52 -12.22 -15.73 5.16
CA LEU A 52 -11.62 -17.05 5.01
C LEU A 52 -12.44 -18.15 5.70
N GLY A 53 -12.93 -17.89 6.91
CA GLY A 53 -13.80 -18.80 7.66
C GLY A 53 -15.11 -19.08 6.95
N TYR A 54 -15.79 -18.05 6.42
CA TYR A 54 -17.03 -18.24 5.68
C TYR A 54 -16.83 -19.00 4.36
N GLY A 55 -15.68 -18.83 3.70
CA GLY A 55 -15.35 -19.54 2.46
C GLY A 55 -15.08 -21.01 2.71
N ILE A 56 -14.34 -21.31 3.77
CA ILE A 56 -14.12 -22.68 4.22
C ILE A 56 -15.46 -23.33 4.62
N TYR A 57 -16.32 -22.61 5.35
CA TYR A 57 -17.64 -23.09 5.72
C TYR A 57 -18.48 -23.48 4.50
N LEU A 58 -18.62 -22.57 3.53
CA LEU A 58 -19.38 -22.83 2.30
C LEU A 58 -18.77 -23.93 1.43
N GLY A 59 -17.44 -23.97 1.30
CA GLY A 59 -16.77 -24.94 0.42
C GLY A 59 -16.74 -26.38 0.97
N PHE A 60 -16.66 -26.55 2.29
CA PHE A 60 -16.36 -27.84 2.90
C PHE A 60 -17.41 -28.34 3.91
N ILE A 61 -18.14 -27.46 4.58
CA ILE A 61 -19.03 -27.82 5.71
C ILE A 61 -20.51 -27.68 5.34
N PHE A 62 -20.85 -26.75 4.47
CA PHE A 62 -22.24 -26.48 4.08
C PHE A 62 -22.81 -27.63 3.22
N GLU A 63 -23.86 -28.33 3.65
CA GLU A 63 -24.34 -29.55 2.95
C GLU A 63 -25.47 -29.30 1.94
N GLY A 64 -25.87 -28.04 1.74
CA GLY A 64 -26.93 -27.62 0.82
C GLY A 64 -28.08 -26.86 1.50
N GLY A 65 -28.81 -26.03 0.73
CA GLY A 65 -29.88 -25.14 1.21
C GLY A 65 -29.85 -23.75 0.57
N GLU A 66 -30.68 -22.81 1.05
CA GLU A 66 -30.54 -21.40 0.67
C GLU A 66 -29.32 -20.77 1.34
N TYR A 67 -28.46 -20.14 0.53
CA TYR A 67 -27.32 -19.38 1.00
C TYR A 67 -27.42 -17.93 0.55
N LEU A 68 -27.02 -17.02 1.44
CA LEU A 68 -27.02 -15.59 1.13
C LEU A 68 -25.65 -15.20 0.57
N LEU A 69 -25.65 -14.86 -0.72
CA LEU A 69 -24.51 -14.27 -1.41
C LEU A 69 -24.43 -12.77 -1.08
N PHE A 70 -23.62 -12.43 -0.07
CA PHE A 70 -23.39 -11.03 0.29
C PHE A 70 -22.29 -10.41 -0.58
N PHE A 71 -22.48 -10.33 -1.90
CA PHE A 71 -21.53 -9.63 -2.78
C PHE A 71 -21.26 -8.20 -2.32
N LYS A 72 -22.25 -7.55 -1.70
CA LYS A 72 -22.10 -6.20 -1.13
C LYS A 72 -21.12 -6.15 0.04
N ALA A 73 -20.97 -7.23 0.81
CA ALA A 73 -20.00 -7.31 1.90
C ALA A 73 -18.56 -7.26 1.39
N PHE A 74 -18.32 -7.60 0.11
CA PHE A 74 -17.00 -7.52 -0.51
C PHE A 74 -16.58 -6.13 -0.98
N ILE A 75 -17.51 -5.18 -1.08
CA ILE A 75 -17.20 -3.85 -1.59
C ILE A 75 -16.22 -3.14 -0.66
N LEU A 76 -16.51 -3.15 0.65
CA LEU A 76 -15.68 -2.51 1.66
C LEU A 76 -14.24 -3.08 1.68
N PRO A 77 -14.02 -4.40 1.79
CA PRO A 77 -12.68 -4.99 1.74
C PRO A 77 -12.02 -4.85 0.36
N GLY A 78 -12.77 -4.93 -0.74
CA GLY A 78 -12.23 -4.68 -2.08
C GLY A 78 -11.68 -3.26 -2.23
N VAL A 79 -12.40 -2.25 -1.74
CA VAL A 79 -11.94 -0.85 -1.73
C VAL A 79 -10.72 -0.67 -0.84
N LEU A 80 -10.68 -1.34 0.32
CA LEU A 80 -9.55 -1.27 1.25
C LEU A 80 -8.27 -1.88 0.64
N ILE A 81 -8.38 -3.06 0.03
CA ILE A 81 -7.27 -3.71 -0.68
C ILE A 81 -6.83 -2.83 -1.85
N PHE A 82 -7.76 -2.31 -2.65
CA PHE A 82 -7.44 -1.43 -3.78
C PHE A 82 -6.68 -0.17 -3.33
N ASN A 83 -7.14 0.47 -2.25
CA ASN A 83 -6.47 1.63 -1.68
C ASN A 83 -5.07 1.28 -1.14
N PHE A 84 -4.91 0.11 -0.53
CA PHE A 84 -3.60 -0.38 -0.09
C PHE A 84 -2.64 -0.61 -1.27
N VAL A 85 -3.08 -1.31 -2.32
CA VAL A 85 -2.28 -1.56 -3.53
C VAL A 85 -1.91 -0.24 -4.21
N ARG A 86 -2.87 0.68 -4.36
CA ARG A 86 -2.64 2.02 -4.91
C ARG A 86 -1.63 2.82 -4.08
N SER A 87 -1.71 2.74 -2.76
CA SER A 87 -0.75 3.38 -1.85
C SER A 87 0.66 2.80 -2.05
N LEU A 88 0.78 1.50 -2.22
CA LEU A 88 2.06 0.84 -2.47
C LEU A 88 2.66 1.25 -3.84
N ALA A 89 1.83 1.33 -4.88
CA ALA A 89 2.25 1.79 -6.21
C ALA A 89 2.70 3.26 -6.20
N SER A 90 2.03 4.10 -5.41
CA SER A 90 2.33 5.54 -5.31
C SER A 90 3.62 5.83 -4.53
N ARG A 91 4.04 4.91 -3.63
CA ARG A 91 5.32 5.03 -2.89
C ARG A 91 6.56 4.95 -3.78
N GLY A 92 6.46 4.30 -4.94
CA GLY A 92 7.53 4.30 -5.94
C GLY A 92 7.70 5.66 -6.63
N ASN A 93 6.72 6.55 -6.53
CA ASN A 93 6.68 7.81 -7.26
C ASN A 93 6.62 9.05 -6.34
N THR A 94 6.79 8.90 -5.03
CA THR A 94 6.96 10.03 -4.10
C THR A 94 8.41 10.52 -4.19
N PRO A 95 8.66 11.74 -4.70
CA PRO A 95 9.95 12.39 -4.51
C PRO A 95 10.23 12.47 -3.01
N ALA A 96 11.48 12.25 -2.62
CA ALA A 96 11.92 12.36 -1.23
C ALA A 96 11.38 13.66 -0.60
N PRO A 97 10.96 13.66 0.67
CA PRO A 97 10.58 14.88 1.37
C PRO A 97 11.70 15.90 1.18
N GLN A 98 11.43 16.97 0.43
CA GLN A 98 12.36 18.09 0.32
C GLN A 98 12.59 18.58 1.75
N PRO A 99 13.83 18.61 2.25
CA PRO A 99 14.10 19.14 3.57
C PRO A 99 13.53 20.56 3.61
N PHE A 100 12.70 20.82 4.62
CA PHE A 100 12.15 22.13 4.87
C PHE A 100 13.33 23.10 5.02
N GLN A 101 13.60 23.89 3.98
CA GLN A 101 14.51 25.02 4.08
C GLN A 101 13.74 26.09 4.87
N PRO A 102 14.13 26.40 6.11
CA PRO A 102 13.50 27.50 6.83
C PRO A 102 13.69 28.75 5.98
N ALA A 103 12.58 29.44 5.70
CA ALA A 103 12.59 30.75 5.06
C ALA A 103 13.59 31.62 5.84
N GLN A 104 14.66 32.05 5.17
CA GLN A 104 15.66 32.93 5.75
C GLN A 104 14.92 34.19 6.21
N ALA A 105 14.90 34.37 7.53
CA ALA A 105 14.32 35.53 8.17
C ALA A 105 14.93 36.80 7.59
N ASP A 106 14.07 37.77 7.28
CA ASP A 106 14.37 39.12 6.83
C ASP A 106 15.65 39.67 7.48
N VAL A 107 16.73 39.69 6.71
CA VAL A 107 17.97 40.40 7.05
C VAL A 107 17.71 41.87 6.73
N PRO A 108 17.90 42.81 7.68
CA PRO A 108 17.65 44.21 7.43
C PRO A 108 18.58 44.74 6.32
N ALA A 109 18.00 45.54 5.44
CA ALA A 109 18.62 46.07 4.22
C ALA A 109 20.06 46.57 4.43
N GLN A 110 21.01 45.96 3.71
CA GLN A 110 22.37 46.49 3.62
C GLN A 110 22.44 47.67 2.62
N PRO A 111 23.29 48.69 2.88
CA PRO A 111 23.42 49.83 1.99
C PRO A 111 24.11 49.42 0.70
N PHE A 112 23.58 49.89 -0.43
CA PHE A 112 24.12 49.71 -1.77
C PHE A 112 25.53 50.31 -1.88
N GLN A 113 26.55 49.47 -2.15
CA GLN A 113 27.90 49.88 -2.52
C GLN A 113 28.09 49.73 -4.04
N PRO A 114 28.42 50.80 -4.78
CA PRO A 114 28.71 50.73 -6.20
C PRO A 114 30.18 50.32 -6.43
N ASP A 115 30.37 49.59 -7.54
CA ASP A 115 31.61 49.33 -8.27
C ASP A 115 32.68 48.39 -7.68
N GLY A 116 32.83 47.24 -8.34
CA GLY A 116 34.15 46.63 -8.58
C GLY A 116 34.36 45.18 -8.14
N ALA A 117 34.78 44.35 -9.09
CA ALA A 117 35.43 43.04 -8.98
C ALA A 117 34.55 41.78 -8.92
N ALA A 118 34.68 40.97 -9.97
CA ALA A 118 34.11 39.63 -10.11
C ALA A 118 34.60 38.66 -9.01
N GLN A 119 33.68 37.92 -8.40
CA GLN A 119 34.00 36.86 -7.45
C GLN A 119 34.25 35.52 -8.18
N PRO A 120 35.24 34.70 -7.76
CA PRO A 120 35.68 33.53 -8.52
C PRO A 120 34.74 32.34 -8.37
N ALA A 121 34.56 31.57 -9.44
CA ALA A 121 33.84 30.31 -9.43
C ALA A 121 34.58 29.24 -8.59
N PRO A 122 33.86 28.40 -7.81
CA PRO A 122 34.48 27.35 -7.01
C PRO A 122 35.08 26.23 -7.89
N ALA A 123 36.33 25.87 -7.61
CA ALA A 123 37.08 24.84 -8.32
C ALA A 123 36.49 23.44 -8.09
N GLN A 124 36.25 22.72 -9.19
CA GLN A 124 35.85 21.30 -9.18
C GLN A 124 37.08 20.42 -8.93
N GLN A 125 36.99 19.59 -7.90
CA GLN A 125 38.06 18.68 -7.48
C GLN A 125 37.94 17.35 -8.27
N PRO A 126 38.99 16.86 -8.96
CA PRO A 126 38.91 15.65 -9.77
C PRO A 126 38.88 14.38 -8.90
N ALA A 127 38.09 13.40 -9.34
CA ALA A 127 37.95 12.08 -8.71
C ALA A 127 39.24 11.24 -8.77
N PRO A 128 39.54 10.39 -7.77
CA PRO A 128 40.72 9.53 -7.79
C PRO A 128 40.53 8.38 -8.79
N GLY A 129 41.41 8.31 -9.81
CA GLY A 129 41.48 7.23 -10.78
C GLY A 129 42.08 5.96 -10.18
N ASN A 130 41.42 4.83 -10.42
CA ASN A 130 41.85 3.49 -10.05
C ASN A 130 43.14 3.10 -10.78
N GLN A 131 44.14 2.67 -10.01
CA GLN A 131 45.36 2.04 -10.49
C GLN A 131 45.08 0.57 -10.82
N ALA A 132 45.38 0.15 -12.05
CA ALA A 132 45.52 -1.25 -12.42
C ALA A 132 46.86 -1.41 -13.15
N GLY A 133 47.72 -2.28 -12.59
CA GLY A 133 48.89 -2.84 -13.24
C GLY A 133 48.61 -4.24 -13.75
#